data_AF-A0A2E5IPH0-F1
#
_entry.id   AF-A0A2E5IPH0-F1
#
_cell.length_a   1.000
_cell.length_b   1.000
_cell.length_c   1.000
_cell.angle_alpha   90.00
_cell.angle_beta   90.00
_cell.angle_gamma   90.00
#
_symmetry.space_group_name_H-M   'P 1'
#
loop_
_entity.id
_entity.type
_entity.pdbx_description
1 polymer ?
#
loop_
_entity_poly.entity_id
_entity_poly.type
_entity_poly.pdbx_seq_one_letter_code
_entity_poly.pdbx_strand_id
1 'polypeptide(L)'
;MKSPIIRLLMLLKIIIYLSLGGCGKVVHKATSDTGQTPTFSLSIIVKDIVLAPKETPITPNITPTLLLATQELTPKFSHKNPIFMSLKGYKKNKAHDLAWGKGIITSKTNKSNKYLNTKPSPNYKILESTAPTPSIEQSTISANKAPSTTTYTGTLYDKKKIKVTTAKQSQFQGTFKQSKKEWEFTTNHVKKTYDYYLTVIYESSTMYHMSIIDQTIVSSNKKVALETDHFNTFKAIIFINAFRTLEFDNTYYDTINIVFDQPFFESLNYVFPKLNNKELSKKTPTFKVSDPIIEECIKILELSVTDPEESQAYIPNLNKKYFTESQKKILLNNINELSKAPQ
;
A
#
# COMPACT_ATOMS: atom_id res chain seq x y z
N MET A 1 60.78 51.81 2.81
CA MET A 1 59.45 51.83 2.17
C MET A 1 59.26 50.51 1.42
N LYS A 2 58.27 49.68 1.76
CA LYS A 2 58.06 48.39 1.08
C LYS A 2 57.51 48.65 -0.33
N SER A 3 58.11 48.02 -1.34
CA SER A 3 57.81 48.22 -2.76
C SER A 3 56.31 48.04 -3.04
N PRO A 4 55.68 48.96 -3.82
CA PRO A 4 54.25 48.87 -4.18
C PRO A 4 53.90 47.57 -4.90
N ILE A 5 54.88 46.93 -5.57
CA ILE A 5 54.73 45.65 -6.25
C ILE A 5 54.44 44.52 -5.25
N ILE A 6 55.04 44.55 -4.06
CA ILE A 6 54.84 43.52 -3.02
C ILE A 6 53.43 43.61 -2.43
N ARG A 7 52.87 44.83 -2.32
CA ARG A 7 51.48 45.03 -1.87
C ARG A 7 50.48 44.52 -2.89
N LEU A 8 50.74 44.73 -4.18
CA LEU A 8 49.89 44.22 -5.27
C LEU A 8 49.88 42.68 -5.31
N LEU A 9 51.05 42.05 -5.16
CA LEU A 9 51.16 40.59 -5.10
C LEU A 9 50.45 39.96 -3.90
N MET A 10 50.49 40.62 -2.73
CA MET A 10 49.76 40.17 -1.55
C MET A 10 48.24 40.26 -1.73
N LEU A 11 47.75 41.37 -2.31
CA LEU A 11 46.32 41.57 -2.59
C LEU A 11 45.81 40.55 -3.61
N LEU A 12 46.60 40.26 -4.65
CA LEU A 12 46.23 39.25 -5.65
C LEU A 12 46.11 37.85 -5.03
N LYS A 13 47.03 37.47 -4.12
CA LYS A 13 46.96 36.19 -3.40
C LYS A 13 45.74 36.09 -2.49
N ILE A 14 45.36 37.18 -1.82
CA ILE A 14 44.17 37.20 -0.95
C ILE A 14 42.89 37.07 -1.78
N ILE A 15 42.80 37.73 -2.94
CA ILE A 15 41.64 37.64 -3.83
C ILE A 15 41.49 36.21 -4.41
N ILE A 16 42.60 35.56 -4.79
CA ILE A 16 42.59 34.17 -5.26
C ILE A 16 42.18 33.20 -4.13
N TYR A 17 42.62 33.43 -2.90
CA TYR A 17 42.20 32.62 -1.75
C TYR A 17 40.72 32.81 -1.40
N LEU A 18 40.20 34.03 -1.52
CA LEU A 18 38.79 34.34 -1.27
C LEU A 18 37.87 33.80 -2.37
N SER A 19 38.30 33.77 -3.64
CA SER A 19 37.50 33.20 -4.72
C SER A 19 37.48 31.67 -4.72
N LEU A 20 38.53 31.01 -4.23
CA LEU A 20 38.57 29.55 -4.09
C LEU A 20 37.86 29.03 -2.82
N GLY A 21 37.61 29.89 -1.83
CA GLY A 21 36.86 29.54 -0.61
C GLY A 21 35.33 29.70 -0.70
N GLY A 22 34.81 30.32 -1.78
CA GLY A 22 33.41 30.78 -1.87
C GLY A 22 32.38 29.79 -2.44
N CYS A 23 32.79 28.63 -2.95
CA CYS A 23 31.88 27.59 -3.46
C CYS A 23 31.96 26.30 -2.63
N GLY A 24 31.84 26.43 -1.31
CA GLY A 24 31.50 25.31 -0.44
C GLY A 24 30.03 24.93 -0.63
N LYS A 25 29.68 24.34 -1.79
CA LYS A 25 28.47 23.52 -1.87
C LYS A 25 28.65 22.49 -0.76
N VAL A 26 27.78 22.50 0.26
CA VAL A 26 27.73 21.46 1.29
C VAL A 26 27.28 20.18 0.59
N VAL A 27 28.19 19.58 -0.16
CA VAL A 27 28.12 18.18 -0.51
C VAL A 27 28.43 17.52 0.81
N HIS A 28 27.38 17.06 1.51
CA HIS A 28 27.58 16.01 2.49
C HIS A 28 28.34 14.91 1.76
N LYS A 29 29.65 14.85 2.02
CA LYS A 29 30.48 13.70 1.73
C LYS A 29 29.82 12.60 2.57
N ALA A 30 28.92 11.85 1.94
CA ALA A 30 28.43 10.61 2.50
C ALA A 30 29.69 9.82 2.82
N THR A 31 29.90 9.56 4.10
CA THR A 31 30.89 8.62 4.63
C THR A 31 30.82 7.34 3.80
N SER A 32 31.70 7.21 2.81
CA SER A 32 31.84 6.02 1.97
C SER A 32 33.15 5.29 2.28
N ASP A 33 33.66 5.44 3.50
CA ASP A 33 34.90 4.80 3.96
C ASP A 33 34.72 3.36 4.46
N THR A 34 33.54 2.74 4.27
CA THR A 34 33.31 1.34 4.69
C THR A 34 33.04 0.36 3.54
N GLY A 35 33.00 0.80 2.28
CA GLY A 35 32.61 -0.07 1.15
C GLY A 35 31.21 -0.68 1.28
N GLN A 36 30.44 -0.30 2.29
CA GLN A 36 29.09 -0.81 2.50
C GLN A 36 28.11 -0.08 1.59
N THR A 37 27.38 -0.86 0.79
CA THR A 37 26.31 -0.35 -0.07
C THR A 37 25.28 0.39 0.79
N PRO A 38 24.87 1.63 0.44
CA PRO A 38 23.86 2.36 1.19
C PRO A 38 22.56 1.54 1.30
N THR A 39 21.87 1.65 2.43
CA THR A 39 20.62 0.93 2.67
C THR A 39 19.50 1.86 3.14
N PHE A 40 18.25 1.40 3.14
CA PHE A 40 17.12 2.12 3.76
C PHE A 40 16.18 1.15 4.47
N SER A 41 15.25 1.71 5.25
CA SER A 41 14.18 0.98 5.91
C SER A 41 12.82 1.36 5.32
N LEU A 42 11.96 0.37 5.15
CA LEU A 42 10.63 0.53 4.58
C LEU A 42 9.58 0.08 5.58
N SER A 43 8.49 0.84 5.66
CA SER A 43 7.34 0.60 6.50
C SER A 43 6.06 0.70 5.66
N ILE A 44 5.21 -0.31 5.74
CA ILE A 44 3.97 -0.37 4.97
C ILE A 44 2.85 -0.74 5.94
N ILE A 45 1.72 -0.02 5.86
CA ILE A 45 0.57 -0.27 6.73
C ILE A 45 -0.60 -0.72 5.87
N VAL A 46 -1.12 -1.90 6.15
CA VAL A 46 -2.39 -2.39 5.61
C VAL A 46 -3.49 -2.01 6.59
N LYS A 47 -4.38 -1.09 6.17
CA LYS A 47 -5.50 -0.59 6.97
C LYS A 47 -6.77 -1.43 6.73
N ASP A 48 -7.78 -1.20 7.57
CA ASP A 48 -9.16 -1.68 7.39
C ASP A 48 -9.34 -3.20 7.21
N ILE A 49 -8.51 -3.99 7.89
CA ILE A 49 -8.59 -5.45 7.81
C ILE A 49 -9.91 -5.93 8.44
N VAL A 50 -10.70 -6.66 7.66
CA VAL A 50 -11.99 -7.23 8.07
C VAL A 50 -11.74 -8.34 9.09
N LEU A 51 -12.07 -8.04 10.34
CA LEU A 51 -12.15 -9.01 11.42
C LEU A 51 -13.57 -9.60 11.46
N ALA A 52 -13.73 -10.81 12.03
CA ALA A 52 -15.06 -11.36 12.19
C ALA A 52 -15.90 -10.40 13.06
N PRO A 53 -17.20 -10.22 12.73
CA PRO A 53 -18.08 -9.37 13.51
C PRO A 53 -18.06 -9.83 14.97
N LYS A 54 -18.02 -8.88 15.89
CA LYS A 54 -18.21 -9.17 17.32
C LYS A 54 -19.63 -9.74 17.44
N GLU A 55 -19.78 -10.94 18.00
CA GLU A 55 -21.09 -11.46 18.40
C GLU A 55 -21.62 -10.53 19.50
N THR A 56 -22.32 -9.46 19.11
CA THR A 56 -23.09 -8.65 20.03
C THR A 56 -24.34 -9.47 20.37
N PRO A 57 -24.71 -9.65 21.65
CA PRO A 57 -25.98 -10.27 21.99
C PRO A 57 -27.10 -9.55 21.25
N ILE A 58 -27.88 -10.30 20.46
CA ILE A 58 -29.00 -9.76 19.71
C ILE A 58 -30.08 -9.43 20.74
N THR A 59 -30.25 -8.16 21.08
CA THR A 59 -31.50 -7.69 21.68
C THR A 59 -32.51 -7.61 20.54
N PRO A 60 -33.63 -8.37 20.56
CA PRO A 60 -34.63 -8.29 19.51
C PRO A 60 -35.38 -6.97 19.65
N ASN A 61 -34.89 -5.91 19.01
CA ASN A 61 -35.68 -4.72 18.76
C ASN A 61 -36.05 -4.72 17.29
N ILE A 62 -37.25 -5.19 17.02
CA ILE A 62 -37.83 -5.29 15.68
C ILE A 62 -38.23 -3.87 15.29
N THR A 63 -37.37 -3.19 14.54
CA THR A 63 -37.77 -2.02 13.75
C THR A 63 -37.16 -2.17 12.37
N PRO A 64 -37.95 -2.40 11.31
CA PRO A 64 -37.44 -2.62 9.97
C PRO A 64 -36.99 -1.27 9.41
N THR A 65 -35.73 -0.90 9.61
CA THR A 65 -35.13 0.20 8.86
C THR A 65 -34.64 -0.34 7.53
N LEU A 66 -35.44 -0.16 6.49
CA LEU A 66 -35.03 -0.25 5.09
C LEU A 66 -34.01 0.86 4.81
N LEU A 67 -32.74 0.62 5.18
CA LEU A 67 -31.62 1.41 4.70
C LEU A 67 -30.96 0.62 3.60
N LEU A 68 -31.12 1.12 2.36
CA LEU A 68 -30.26 0.80 1.23
C LEU A 68 -28.81 1.05 1.68
N ALA A 69 -28.11 0.00 2.08
CA ALA A 69 -26.69 0.06 2.28
C ALA A 69 -26.07 0.29 0.90
N THR A 70 -25.60 1.51 0.65
CA THR A 70 -24.60 1.78 -0.38
C THR A 70 -23.42 0.87 -0.09
N GLN A 71 -23.38 -0.26 -0.79
CA GLN A 71 -22.37 -1.29 -0.59
C GLN A 71 -21.02 -0.65 -0.95
N GLU A 72 -20.14 -0.48 0.04
CA GLU A 72 -18.74 -0.13 -0.21
C GLU A 72 -18.13 -1.25 -1.07
N LEU A 73 -18.04 -1.01 -2.38
CA LEU A 73 -17.54 -1.98 -3.37
C LEU A 73 -16.02 -2.14 -3.34
N THR A 74 -15.33 -1.51 -2.40
CA THR A 74 -13.88 -1.64 -2.25
C THR A 74 -13.58 -2.98 -1.57
N PRO A 75 -12.98 -3.96 -2.26
CA PRO A 75 -12.58 -5.21 -1.61
C PRO A 75 -11.60 -4.88 -0.49
N LYS A 76 -11.79 -5.49 0.69
CA LYS A 76 -10.98 -5.25 1.89
C LYS A 76 -10.23 -6.54 2.27
N PHE A 77 -9.03 -6.38 2.82
CA PHE A 77 -8.25 -7.51 3.31
C PHE A 77 -9.00 -8.21 4.44
N SER A 78 -8.90 -9.53 4.51
CA SER A 78 -9.62 -10.35 5.46
C SER A 78 -8.70 -11.13 6.37
N HIS A 79 -9.00 -11.16 7.67
CA HIS A 79 -8.27 -12.01 8.62
C HIS A 79 -8.35 -13.51 8.29
N LYS A 80 -9.33 -13.94 7.48
CA LYS A 80 -9.51 -15.34 7.11
C LYS A 80 -8.43 -15.85 6.15
N ASN A 81 -7.79 -14.93 5.43
CA ASN A 81 -6.84 -15.26 4.39
C ASN A 81 -5.44 -14.74 4.76
N PRO A 82 -4.38 -15.41 4.30
CA PRO A 82 -3.04 -14.89 4.47
C PRO A 82 -2.84 -13.61 3.64
N ILE A 83 -2.22 -12.60 4.25
CA ILE A 83 -1.80 -11.37 3.57
C ILE A 83 -0.33 -11.53 3.19
N PHE A 84 -0.06 -11.54 1.90
CA PHE A 84 1.29 -11.62 1.36
C PHE A 84 1.84 -10.24 1.04
N MET A 85 3.16 -10.13 1.08
CA MET A 85 3.85 -8.91 0.73
C MET A 85 5.16 -9.23 0.04
N SER A 86 5.48 -8.45 -0.98
CA SER A 86 6.65 -8.58 -1.82
C SER A 86 7.29 -7.21 -2.04
N LEU A 87 8.60 -7.13 -1.89
CA LEU A 87 9.41 -5.98 -2.28
C LEU A 87 10.37 -6.41 -3.38
N LYS A 88 10.34 -5.68 -4.48
CA LYS A 88 11.19 -5.92 -5.65
C LYS A 88 11.99 -4.67 -6.00
N GLY A 89 13.21 -4.85 -6.49
CA GLY A 89 14.07 -3.78 -7.01
C GLY A 89 14.16 -3.87 -8.53
N TYR A 90 14.08 -2.73 -9.20
CA TYR A 90 14.03 -2.59 -10.65
C TYR A 90 15.21 -1.76 -11.13
N LYS A 91 16.00 -2.30 -12.06
CA LYS A 91 17.16 -1.64 -12.67
C LYS A 91 17.48 -2.24 -14.02
N LYS A 92 17.72 -1.41 -15.05
CA LYS A 92 18.09 -1.85 -16.41
C LYS A 92 17.18 -2.97 -16.94
N ASN A 93 15.86 -2.76 -16.90
CA ASN A 93 14.83 -3.74 -17.31
C ASN A 93 14.88 -5.11 -16.56
N LYS A 94 15.60 -5.20 -15.45
CA LYS A 94 15.66 -6.40 -14.58
C LYS A 94 14.98 -6.15 -13.25
N ALA A 95 14.18 -7.12 -12.82
CA ALA A 95 13.55 -7.14 -11.51
C ALA A 95 14.23 -8.15 -10.59
N HIS A 96 14.45 -7.77 -9.33
CA HIS A 96 15.08 -8.61 -8.31
C HIS A 96 14.21 -8.68 -7.06
N ASP A 97 14.06 -9.86 -6.48
CA ASP A 97 13.36 -10.03 -5.21
C ASP A 97 14.23 -9.52 -4.06
N LEU A 98 13.70 -8.54 -3.31
CA LEU A 98 14.42 -7.95 -2.18
C LEU A 98 13.91 -8.46 -0.85
N ALA A 99 12.60 -8.55 -0.66
CA ALA A 99 11.99 -9.09 0.55
C ALA A 99 10.62 -9.71 0.27
N TRP A 100 10.19 -10.64 1.12
CA TRP A 100 8.87 -11.25 1.04
C TRP A 100 8.39 -11.69 2.42
N GLY A 101 7.08 -11.65 2.65
CA GLY A 101 6.46 -12.12 3.88
C GLY A 101 5.03 -12.61 3.68
N LYS A 102 4.61 -13.56 4.52
CA LYS A 102 3.23 -14.05 4.63
C LYS A 102 2.69 -13.83 6.04
N GLY A 103 1.81 -12.85 6.19
CA GLY A 103 1.09 -12.57 7.43
C GLY A 103 -0.15 -13.45 7.57
N ILE A 104 -0.34 -14.03 8.75
CA ILE A 104 -1.54 -14.79 9.12
C ILE A 104 -2.13 -14.18 10.40
N ILE A 105 -3.41 -13.80 10.37
CA ILE A 105 -4.15 -13.41 11.58
C ILE A 105 -4.83 -14.65 12.14
N THR A 106 -4.60 -14.95 13.41
CA THR A 106 -5.30 -16.00 14.15
C THR A 106 -6.22 -15.40 15.20
N SER A 107 -7.44 -15.92 15.33
CA SER A 107 -8.40 -15.53 16.36
C SER A 107 -8.45 -16.55 17.50
N LYS A 108 -8.64 -16.05 18.73
CA LYS A 108 -8.90 -16.87 19.92
C LYS A 108 -10.10 -16.30 20.65
N THR A 109 -11.16 -17.11 20.74
CA THR A 109 -12.38 -16.76 21.47
C THR A 109 -12.28 -17.27 22.90
N ASN A 110 -12.24 -16.35 23.86
CA ASN A 110 -12.32 -16.70 25.27
C ASN A 110 -13.79 -16.68 25.68
N LYS A 111 -14.33 -17.85 26.01
CA LYS A 111 -15.65 -17.97 26.65
C LYS A 111 -15.47 -17.62 28.13
N SER A 112 -16.14 -16.58 28.62
CA SER A 112 -16.18 -16.36 30.06
C SER A 112 -17.19 -17.33 30.66
N ASN A 113 -16.74 -18.33 31.42
CA ASN A 113 -17.62 -19.13 32.28
C ASN A 113 -17.96 -18.31 33.53
N LYS A 114 -18.76 -17.25 33.38
CA LYS A 114 -19.40 -16.60 34.52
C LYS A 114 -20.75 -17.29 34.72
N TYR A 115 -20.75 -18.37 35.48
CA TYR A 115 -21.97 -18.83 36.12
C TYR A 115 -22.39 -17.71 37.09
N LEU A 116 -23.47 -17.00 36.78
CA LEU A 116 -24.18 -16.27 37.83
C LEU A 116 -24.74 -17.34 38.77
N ASN A 117 -24.04 -17.59 39.87
CA ASN A 117 -24.63 -18.29 41.02
C ASN A 117 -25.67 -17.35 41.64
N THR A 118 -26.83 -17.20 41.01
CA THR A 118 -28.02 -16.73 41.70
C THR A 118 -28.53 -17.89 42.52
N LYS A 119 -28.16 -17.90 43.81
CA LYS A 119 -28.84 -18.71 44.83
C LYS A 119 -30.34 -18.42 44.70
N PRO A 120 -31.22 -19.42 44.47
CA PRO A 120 -32.65 -19.18 44.60
C PRO A 120 -32.92 -18.84 46.06
N SER A 121 -33.41 -17.63 46.32
CA SER A 121 -33.97 -17.26 47.61
C SER A 121 -35.37 -17.86 47.68
N PRO A 122 -35.67 -18.80 48.60
CA PRO A 122 -37.02 -19.28 48.78
C PRO A 122 -37.70 -18.36 49.79
N ASN A 123 -38.56 -17.45 49.31
CA ASN A 123 -39.57 -16.88 50.19
C ASN A 123 -40.77 -16.40 49.36
N TYR A 124 -41.69 -17.34 49.10
CA TYR A 124 -43.08 -16.99 48.85
C TYR A 124 -43.91 -17.57 49.99
N LYS A 125 -44.43 -16.67 50.83
CA LYS A 125 -45.58 -16.96 51.70
C LYS A 125 -46.78 -17.20 50.79
N ILE A 126 -47.30 -18.42 50.83
CA ILE A 126 -48.59 -18.77 50.24
C ILE A 126 -49.66 -18.07 51.08
N LEU A 127 -50.44 -17.18 50.46
CA LEU A 127 -51.73 -16.75 50.98
C LEU A 127 -52.79 -17.36 50.06
N GLU A 128 -53.64 -18.18 50.66
CA GLU A 128 -54.78 -18.83 50.03
C GLU A 128 -55.80 -17.78 49.59
N SER A 129 -56.20 -17.81 48.32
CA SER A 129 -57.47 -17.22 47.87
C SER A 129 -57.95 -17.97 46.63
N THR A 130 -59.13 -18.56 46.78
CA THR A 130 -59.92 -19.35 45.83
C THR A 130 -60.42 -18.54 44.63
N ALA A 131 -60.01 -18.91 43.41
CA ALA A 131 -60.81 -18.94 42.17
C ALA A 131 -59.95 -19.44 40.98
N PRO A 132 -60.48 -20.23 40.03
CA PRO A 132 -59.68 -20.79 38.94
C PRO A 132 -59.60 -19.83 37.75
N THR A 133 -58.39 -19.49 37.30
CA THR A 133 -58.15 -18.91 35.97
C THR A 133 -56.89 -19.57 35.39
N PRO A 134 -56.93 -20.13 34.17
CA PRO A 134 -55.76 -20.74 33.57
C PRO A 134 -54.83 -19.62 33.06
N SER A 135 -53.74 -19.37 33.77
CA SER A 135 -52.63 -18.57 33.27
C SER A 135 -51.54 -19.50 32.76
N ILE A 136 -51.20 -19.33 31.49
CA ILE A 136 -50.13 -20.06 30.82
C ILE A 136 -48.79 -19.55 31.37
N GLU A 137 -48.10 -20.37 32.15
CA GLU A 137 -46.69 -20.15 32.48
C GLU A 137 -45.83 -20.37 31.22
N GLN A 138 -45.44 -19.28 30.56
CA GLN A 138 -44.27 -19.27 29.68
C GLN A 138 -43.03 -18.90 30.50
N SER A 139 -42.40 -19.91 31.10
CA SER A 139 -41.03 -19.79 31.62
C SER A 139 -40.06 -19.66 30.44
N THR A 140 -39.88 -18.45 29.92
CA THR A 140 -38.77 -18.16 29.00
C THR A 140 -37.48 -18.05 29.80
N ILE A 141 -36.77 -19.17 29.95
CA ILE A 141 -35.38 -19.17 30.40
C ILE A 141 -34.57 -18.52 29.27
N SER A 142 -34.42 -17.20 29.31
CA SER A 142 -33.45 -16.50 28.49
C SER A 142 -32.06 -16.83 29.06
N ALA A 143 -31.40 -17.82 28.47
CA ALA A 143 -30.01 -18.11 28.74
C ALA A 143 -29.18 -16.91 28.29
N ASN A 144 -28.88 -16.00 29.21
CA ASN A 144 -27.91 -14.92 29.02
C ASN A 144 -26.53 -15.56 28.75
N LYS A 145 -26.24 -15.82 27.48
CA LYS A 145 -24.93 -16.29 27.01
C LYS A 145 -23.93 -15.20 27.37
N ALA A 146 -23.03 -15.50 28.31
CA ALA A 146 -22.03 -14.56 28.76
C ALA A 146 -21.22 -14.01 27.56
N PRO A 147 -20.88 -12.71 27.56
CA PRO A 147 -20.20 -12.08 26.43
C PRO A 147 -18.88 -12.80 26.14
N SER A 148 -18.74 -13.34 24.93
CA SER A 148 -17.48 -13.90 24.44
C SER A 148 -16.57 -12.75 23.99
N THR A 149 -15.27 -12.86 24.28
CA THR A 149 -14.29 -11.90 23.78
C THR A 149 -13.36 -12.61 22.79
N THR A 150 -13.28 -12.06 21.57
CA THR A 150 -12.37 -12.55 20.54
C THR A 150 -11.13 -11.68 20.48
N THR A 151 -9.98 -12.30 20.66
CA THR A 151 -8.66 -11.69 20.51
C THR A 151 -8.04 -12.14 19.19
N TYR A 152 -7.32 -11.26 18.52
CA TYR A 152 -6.68 -11.51 17.23
C TYR A 152 -5.18 -11.24 17.36
N THR A 153 -4.37 -12.16 16.85
CA THR A 153 -2.91 -12.07 16.88
C THR A 153 -2.36 -12.32 15.47
N GLY A 154 -1.34 -11.55 15.08
CA GLY A 154 -0.67 -11.71 13.79
C GLY A 154 0.63 -12.49 13.92
N THR A 155 0.89 -13.41 12.99
CA THR A 155 2.19 -14.07 12.84
C THR A 155 2.70 -13.93 11.41
N LEU A 156 3.98 -13.60 11.25
CA LEU A 156 4.64 -13.46 9.95
C LEU A 156 5.55 -14.65 9.64
N TYR A 157 5.55 -15.10 8.40
CA TYR A 157 6.40 -16.19 7.89
C TYR A 157 7.20 -15.76 6.66
N ASP A 158 8.41 -16.29 6.50
CA ASP A 158 9.24 -16.10 5.32
C ASP A 158 8.90 -17.11 4.19
N LYS A 159 9.62 -17.01 3.06
CA LYS A 159 9.43 -17.92 1.90
C LYS A 159 9.70 -19.39 2.22
N LYS A 160 10.43 -19.69 3.30
CA LYS A 160 10.72 -21.06 3.77
C LYS A 160 9.70 -21.52 4.83
N LYS A 161 8.64 -20.75 5.07
CA LYS A 161 7.61 -20.98 6.11
C LYS A 161 8.18 -20.91 7.53
N ILE A 162 9.30 -20.22 7.72
CA ILE A 162 9.89 -20.00 9.04
C ILE A 162 9.26 -18.74 9.64
N LYS A 163 8.81 -18.83 10.90
CA LYS A 163 8.26 -17.69 11.63
C LYS A 163 9.33 -16.61 11.76
N VAL A 164 9.01 -15.39 11.35
CA VAL A 164 9.91 -14.23 11.45
C VAL A 164 9.65 -13.52 12.78
N THR A 165 10.66 -13.49 13.65
CA THR A 165 10.62 -12.76 14.93
C THR A 165 11.40 -11.45 14.88
N THR A 166 12.38 -11.33 13.99
CA THR A 166 13.19 -10.13 13.74
C THR A 166 13.46 -10.00 12.25
N ALA A 167 13.45 -8.77 11.71
CA ALA A 167 13.77 -8.54 10.30
C ALA A 167 15.27 -8.77 10.04
N LYS A 168 15.62 -9.90 9.39
CA LYS A 168 16.93 -10.08 8.77
C LYS A 168 16.97 -9.42 7.39
N GLN A 169 18.16 -9.32 6.79
CA GLN A 169 18.31 -8.91 5.39
C GLN A 169 17.36 -9.74 4.52
N SER A 170 16.60 -9.06 3.64
CA SER A 170 15.60 -9.67 2.75
C SER A 170 14.36 -10.27 3.41
N GLN A 171 14.05 -9.88 4.65
CA GLN A 171 12.83 -10.28 5.34
C GLN A 171 12.05 -9.06 5.80
N PHE A 172 10.73 -9.22 5.82
CA PHE A 172 9.87 -8.32 6.56
C PHE A 172 9.70 -8.82 7.99
N GLN A 173 9.56 -7.89 8.92
CA GLN A 173 8.91 -8.08 10.22
C GLN A 173 7.49 -7.54 10.12
N GLY A 174 6.57 -8.09 10.92
CA GLY A 174 5.16 -7.74 10.87
C GLY A 174 4.54 -7.67 12.26
N THR A 175 3.81 -6.60 12.53
CA THR A 175 3.07 -6.40 13.78
C THR A 175 1.62 -6.09 13.44
N PHE A 176 0.71 -6.97 13.87
CA PHE A 176 -0.73 -6.76 13.73
C PHE A 176 -1.28 -6.01 14.94
N LYS A 177 -1.99 -4.90 14.71
CA LYS A 177 -2.62 -4.05 15.72
C LYS A 177 -4.13 -4.22 15.67
N GLN A 178 -4.67 -5.13 16.48
CA GLN A 178 -6.11 -5.46 16.50
C GLN A 178 -7.00 -4.21 16.70
N SER A 179 -6.64 -3.31 17.62
CA SER A 179 -7.46 -2.13 17.93
C SER A 179 -7.64 -1.19 16.75
N LYS A 180 -6.65 -1.14 15.85
CA LYS A 180 -6.67 -0.34 14.63
C LYS A 180 -7.10 -1.13 13.39
N LYS A 181 -7.22 -2.46 13.50
CA LYS A 181 -7.40 -3.37 12.36
C LYS A 181 -6.32 -3.18 11.29
N GLU A 182 -5.10 -2.93 11.74
CA GLU A 182 -3.95 -2.62 10.89
C GLU A 182 -2.88 -3.69 10.97
N TRP A 183 -2.22 -3.97 9.85
CA TRP A 183 -0.98 -4.73 9.82
C TRP A 183 0.17 -3.83 9.37
N GLU A 184 1.14 -3.60 10.27
CA GLU A 184 2.37 -2.89 9.94
C GLU A 184 3.47 -3.88 9.56
N PHE A 185 4.04 -3.67 8.39
CA PHE A 185 5.16 -4.43 7.87
C PHE A 185 6.39 -3.54 7.79
N THR A 186 7.53 -4.05 8.25
CA THR A 186 8.80 -3.31 8.22
C THR A 186 9.91 -4.18 7.66
N THR A 187 10.82 -3.61 6.88
CA THR A 187 12.06 -4.27 6.51
C THR A 187 13.22 -3.28 6.67
N ASN A 188 14.35 -3.80 7.13
CA ASN A 188 15.57 -3.03 7.37
C ASN A 188 16.65 -3.44 6.37
N HIS A 189 17.54 -2.51 6.08
CA HIS A 189 18.72 -2.73 5.24
C HIS A 189 18.43 -3.11 3.78
N VAL A 190 17.40 -2.52 3.18
CA VAL A 190 17.15 -2.67 1.74
C VAL A 190 18.25 -1.96 0.96
N LYS A 191 18.97 -2.67 0.09
CA LYS A 191 20.09 -2.10 -0.68
C LYS A 191 19.60 -0.97 -1.61
N LYS A 192 20.29 0.16 -1.58
CA LYS A 192 20.09 1.31 -2.47
C LYS A 192 20.84 1.14 -3.80
N THR A 193 20.46 0.12 -4.57
CA THR A 193 21.14 -0.25 -5.84
C THR A 193 20.20 -0.29 -7.04
N TYR A 194 18.93 0.03 -6.84
CA TYR A 194 17.88 -0.04 -7.85
C TYR A 194 17.35 1.35 -8.14
N ASP A 195 16.90 1.57 -9.37
CA ASP A 195 16.36 2.85 -9.81
C ASP A 195 14.94 3.03 -9.23
N TYR A 196 14.20 1.91 -9.12
CA TYR A 196 12.88 1.86 -8.51
C TYR A 196 12.71 0.64 -7.59
N TYR A 197 11.78 0.78 -6.67
CA TYR A 197 11.34 -0.30 -5.79
C TYR A 197 9.83 -0.46 -5.91
N LEU A 198 9.37 -1.70 -6.13
CA LEU A 198 7.95 -2.02 -6.15
C LEU A 198 7.58 -2.76 -4.89
N THR A 199 6.58 -2.24 -4.18
CA THR A 199 5.89 -2.95 -3.12
C THR A 199 4.59 -3.52 -3.64
N VAL A 200 4.31 -4.78 -3.30
CA VAL A 200 3.04 -5.42 -3.62
C VAL A 200 2.53 -6.14 -2.39
N ILE A 201 1.33 -5.79 -1.96
CA ILE A 201 0.58 -6.47 -0.91
C ILE A 201 -0.59 -7.16 -1.58
N TYR A 202 -0.81 -8.45 -1.29
CA TYR A 202 -1.87 -9.20 -1.93
C TYR A 202 -2.41 -10.31 -1.03
N GLU A 203 -3.69 -10.59 -1.18
CA GLU A 203 -4.38 -11.72 -0.52
C GLU A 203 -4.85 -12.74 -1.56
N SER A 204 -5.26 -12.26 -2.73
CA SER A 204 -5.76 -13.06 -3.84
C SER A 204 -5.41 -12.41 -5.19
N SER A 205 -5.84 -13.02 -6.30
CA SER A 205 -5.70 -12.39 -7.62
C SER A 205 -6.52 -11.11 -7.80
N THR A 206 -7.53 -10.88 -6.96
CA THR A 206 -8.45 -9.72 -7.06
C THR A 206 -8.26 -8.72 -5.93
N MET A 207 -7.44 -9.06 -4.93
CA MET A 207 -7.20 -8.22 -3.76
C MET A 207 -5.70 -7.97 -3.63
N TYR A 208 -5.26 -6.84 -4.19
CA TYR A 208 -3.86 -6.44 -4.15
C TYR A 208 -3.73 -4.92 -4.20
N HIS A 209 -2.64 -4.42 -3.61
CA HIS A 209 -2.21 -3.03 -3.72
C HIS A 209 -0.74 -3.01 -4.14
N MET A 210 -0.40 -2.05 -4.97
CA MET A 210 0.95 -1.84 -5.46
C MET A 210 1.37 -0.40 -5.25
N SER A 211 2.65 -0.18 -4.95
CA SER A 211 3.20 1.17 -4.86
C SER A 211 4.67 1.17 -5.25
N ILE A 212 5.07 2.18 -6.02
CA ILE A 212 6.44 2.38 -6.48
C ILE A 212 7.12 3.40 -5.59
N ILE A 213 8.38 3.15 -5.29
CA ILE A 213 9.27 4.07 -4.61
C ILE A 213 10.42 4.39 -5.57
N ASP A 214 10.59 5.66 -5.88
CA ASP A 214 11.75 6.17 -6.62
C ASP A 214 13.02 6.14 -5.75
N GLN A 215 14.18 5.87 -6.36
CA GLN A 215 15.46 5.82 -5.64
C GLN A 215 15.85 7.12 -4.91
N THR A 216 15.33 8.26 -5.34
CA THR A 216 15.54 9.58 -4.73
C THR A 216 14.84 9.66 -3.36
N ILE A 217 13.66 9.04 -3.22
CA ILE A 217 12.88 9.00 -1.98
C ILE A 217 13.61 8.19 -0.90
N VAL A 218 14.28 7.11 -1.29
CA VAL A 218 15.02 6.23 -0.36
C VAL A 218 16.42 6.76 -0.01
N SER A 219 16.79 7.96 -0.47
CA SER A 219 18.07 8.57 -0.12
C SER A 219 18.11 9.00 1.35
N SER A 220 19.19 8.65 2.06
CA SER A 220 19.51 9.07 3.45
C SER A 220 18.92 8.22 4.60
N ASN A 221 18.96 6.88 4.54
CA ASN A 221 18.53 5.98 5.64
C ASN A 221 17.13 6.30 6.19
N LYS A 222 16.27 6.93 5.38
CA LYS A 222 14.94 7.36 5.81
C LYS A 222 14.04 6.15 5.97
N LYS A 223 13.14 6.21 6.95
CA LYS A 223 11.98 5.32 7.03
C LYS A 223 10.97 5.79 5.99
N VAL A 224 10.77 5.02 4.93
CA VAL A 224 9.69 5.28 3.96
C VAL A 224 8.41 4.69 4.50
N ALA A 225 7.37 5.51 4.66
CA ALA A 225 6.02 5.07 5.01
C ALA A 225 5.15 5.11 3.75
N LEU A 226 4.64 3.95 3.34
CA LEU A 226 3.74 3.86 2.19
C LEU A 226 2.30 3.69 2.62
N GLU A 227 1.44 4.48 2.00
CA GLU A 227 0.01 4.26 2.02
C GLU A 227 -0.38 3.36 0.83
N THR A 228 -1.36 2.49 1.06
CA THR A 228 -1.91 1.63 0.02
C THR A 228 -3.20 2.25 -0.47
N ASP A 229 -3.18 2.80 -1.68
CA ASP A 229 -4.37 3.29 -2.35
C ASP A 229 -4.47 2.74 -3.79
N HIS A 230 -5.62 2.94 -4.40
CA HIS A 230 -5.90 2.44 -5.74
C HIS A 230 -5.15 3.23 -6.82
N PHE A 231 -4.95 4.52 -6.65
CA PHE A 231 -4.26 5.34 -7.65
C PHE A 231 -2.79 4.93 -7.80
N ASN A 232 -2.10 4.75 -6.67
CA ASN A 232 -0.75 4.20 -6.62
C ASN A 232 -0.68 2.80 -7.23
N THR A 233 -1.72 1.99 -7.03
CA THR A 233 -1.82 0.66 -7.64
C THR A 233 -1.97 0.76 -9.17
N PHE A 234 -2.79 1.68 -9.66
CA PHE A 234 -2.96 1.94 -11.09
C PHE A 234 -1.66 2.38 -11.76
N LYS A 235 -0.97 3.39 -11.22
CA LYS A 235 0.35 3.82 -11.73
C LYS A 235 1.37 2.69 -11.68
N ALA A 236 1.36 1.89 -10.62
CA ALA A 236 2.24 0.74 -10.50
C ALA A 236 2.00 -0.32 -11.58
N ILE A 237 0.75 -0.55 -11.97
CA ILE A 237 0.41 -1.46 -13.07
C ILE A 237 0.95 -0.94 -14.41
N ILE A 238 0.82 0.36 -14.68
CA ILE A 238 1.37 0.98 -15.90
C ILE A 238 2.89 0.81 -15.91
N PHE A 239 3.57 1.20 -14.82
CA PHE A 239 5.03 1.05 -14.67
C PHE A 239 5.52 -0.37 -14.91
N ILE A 240 4.93 -1.39 -14.26
CA ILE A 240 5.45 -2.77 -14.40
C ILE A 240 5.29 -3.30 -15.82
N ASN A 241 4.28 -2.84 -16.56
CA ASN A 241 4.09 -3.22 -17.95
C ASN A 241 5.05 -2.46 -18.86
N ALA A 242 5.15 -1.14 -18.70
CA ALA A 242 6.11 -0.29 -19.41
C ALA A 242 7.54 -0.79 -19.23
N PHE A 243 7.97 -1.03 -17.99
CA PHE A 243 9.33 -1.50 -17.67
C PHE A 243 9.68 -2.84 -18.33
N ARG A 244 8.68 -3.64 -18.69
CA ARG A 244 8.88 -4.94 -19.32
C ARG A 244 8.90 -4.87 -20.85
N THR A 245 8.27 -3.86 -21.44
CA THR A 245 8.06 -3.76 -22.89
C THR A 245 8.88 -2.66 -23.54
N LEU A 246 9.26 -1.62 -22.79
CA LEU A 246 9.97 -0.44 -23.28
C LEU A 246 11.39 -0.38 -22.71
N GLU A 247 12.28 0.36 -23.37
CA GLU A 247 13.59 0.74 -22.81
C GLU A 247 13.39 1.81 -21.73
N PHE A 248 13.09 1.35 -20.51
CA PHE A 248 12.56 2.19 -19.45
C PHE A 248 13.65 2.96 -18.70
N ASP A 249 13.52 4.27 -18.65
CA ASP A 249 14.37 5.20 -17.92
C ASP A 249 13.55 6.10 -16.95
N ASN A 250 14.14 7.17 -16.45
CA ASN A 250 13.45 8.09 -15.53
C ASN A 250 12.37 8.94 -16.18
N THR A 251 12.56 9.30 -17.45
CA THR A 251 11.59 10.08 -18.22
C THR A 251 10.24 9.38 -18.25
N TYR A 252 10.22 8.06 -18.41
CA TYR A 252 8.99 7.27 -18.37
C TYR A 252 8.26 7.33 -17.02
N TYR A 253 9.00 7.27 -15.90
CA TYR A 253 8.37 7.35 -14.58
C TYR A 253 7.77 8.73 -14.32
N ASP A 254 8.48 9.79 -14.71
CA ASP A 254 7.99 11.17 -14.58
C ASP A 254 6.76 11.40 -15.48
N THR A 255 6.80 10.91 -16.72
CA THR A 255 5.66 10.95 -17.64
C THR A 255 4.46 10.18 -17.09
N ILE A 256 4.64 9.02 -16.43
CA ILE A 256 3.53 8.31 -15.77
C ILE A 256 2.86 9.21 -14.72
N ASN A 257 3.64 9.95 -13.94
CA ASN A 257 3.10 10.81 -12.87
C ASN A 257 2.37 12.05 -13.41
N ILE A 258 2.72 12.53 -14.61
CA ILE A 258 2.10 13.69 -15.25
C ILE A 258 0.88 13.27 -16.08
N VAL A 259 1.05 12.30 -16.98
CA VAL A 259 0.02 11.92 -17.96
C VAL A 259 -1.14 11.18 -17.30
N PHE A 260 -0.86 10.31 -16.33
CA PHE A 260 -1.85 9.47 -15.66
C PHE A 260 -2.10 9.96 -14.23
N ASP A 261 -2.61 11.18 -14.14
CA ASP A 261 -2.89 11.86 -12.88
C ASP A 261 -4.15 11.33 -12.16
N GLN A 262 -4.40 11.87 -10.96
CA GLN A 262 -5.54 11.47 -10.13
C GLN A 262 -6.89 11.75 -10.83
N PRO A 263 -7.15 12.96 -11.38
CA PRO A 263 -8.35 13.23 -12.18
C PRO A 263 -8.61 12.22 -13.30
N PHE A 264 -7.58 11.85 -14.05
CA PHE A 264 -7.71 10.83 -15.09
C PHE A 264 -8.12 9.48 -14.47
N PHE A 265 -7.41 9.02 -13.44
CA PHE A 265 -7.71 7.76 -12.77
C PHE A 265 -9.14 7.70 -12.21
N GLU A 266 -9.59 8.75 -11.53
CA GLU A 266 -10.95 8.83 -10.99
C GLU A 266 -12.00 8.79 -12.10
N SER A 267 -11.73 9.44 -13.24
CA SER A 267 -12.64 9.43 -14.38
C SER A 267 -12.79 8.06 -15.04
N LEU A 268 -11.79 7.16 -14.93
CA LEU A 268 -11.82 5.83 -15.53
C LEU A 268 -12.83 4.89 -14.87
N ASN A 269 -13.16 5.10 -13.59
CA ASN A 269 -13.82 4.08 -12.76
C ASN A 269 -13.10 2.72 -12.90
N TYR A 270 -11.77 2.74 -12.83
CA TYR A 270 -10.93 1.61 -13.22
C TYR A 270 -11.22 0.36 -12.38
N VAL A 271 -11.55 -0.74 -13.07
CA VAL A 271 -11.73 -2.05 -12.43
C VAL A 271 -10.42 -2.81 -12.50
N PHE A 272 -9.81 -3.05 -11.34
CA PHE A 272 -8.51 -3.73 -11.29
C PHE A 272 -8.58 -5.14 -11.88
N PRO A 273 -7.68 -5.47 -12.83
CA PRO A 273 -7.64 -6.76 -13.47
C PRO A 273 -7.15 -7.83 -12.50
N LYS A 274 -7.54 -9.08 -12.76
CA LYS A 274 -7.10 -10.22 -11.94
C LYS A 274 -5.65 -10.55 -12.23
N LEU A 275 -4.83 -10.68 -11.18
CA LEU A 275 -3.48 -11.22 -11.32
C LEU A 275 -3.53 -12.73 -11.61
N ASN A 276 -2.54 -13.23 -12.34
CA ASN A 276 -2.47 -14.66 -12.64
C ASN A 276 -2.11 -15.46 -11.37
N ASN A 277 -3.02 -16.32 -10.91
CA ASN A 277 -2.82 -17.17 -9.73
C ASN A 277 -1.58 -18.06 -9.82
N LYS A 278 -1.22 -18.55 -11.02
CA LYS A 278 -0.01 -19.36 -11.23
C LYS A 278 1.26 -18.54 -11.06
N GLU A 279 1.23 -17.25 -11.35
CA GLU A 279 2.37 -16.36 -11.14
C GLU A 279 2.51 -15.96 -9.67
N LEU A 280 1.38 -15.77 -8.96
CA LEU A 280 1.37 -15.45 -7.53
C LEU A 280 1.85 -16.59 -6.63
N SER A 281 1.66 -17.85 -7.06
CA SER A 281 2.05 -19.03 -6.30
C SER A 281 3.54 -19.41 -6.43
N LYS A 282 4.27 -18.76 -7.34
CA LYS A 282 5.72 -19.00 -7.51
C LYS A 282 6.49 -18.55 -6.28
N LYS A 283 7.64 -19.18 -6.04
CA LYS A 283 8.60 -18.79 -4.99
C LYS A 283 9.06 -17.33 -5.14
N THR A 284 9.09 -16.84 -6.37
CA THR A 284 9.39 -15.46 -6.75
C THR A 284 8.21 -14.95 -7.58
N PRO A 285 7.15 -14.42 -6.93
CA PRO A 285 5.94 -14.02 -7.64
C PRO A 285 6.24 -13.02 -8.76
N THR A 286 5.58 -13.18 -9.91
CA THR A 286 5.64 -12.17 -10.98
C THR A 286 4.31 -11.44 -11.02
N PHE A 287 4.36 -10.12 -11.08
CA PHE A 287 3.18 -9.29 -11.21
C PHE A 287 3.05 -8.93 -12.68
N LYS A 288 2.06 -9.53 -13.34
CA LYS A 288 1.74 -9.28 -14.74
C LYS A 288 0.26 -8.98 -14.84
N VAL A 289 -0.06 -7.95 -15.59
CA VAL A 289 -1.42 -7.52 -15.89
C VAL A 289 -1.54 -7.46 -17.40
N SER A 290 -2.61 -8.03 -17.94
CA SER A 290 -3.02 -7.82 -19.33
C SER A 290 -4.43 -7.25 -19.26
N ASP A 291 -4.56 -6.03 -19.77
CA ASP A 291 -5.77 -5.23 -19.67
C ASP A 291 -5.74 -4.20 -20.83
N PRO A 292 -6.77 -4.13 -21.68
CA PRO A 292 -6.76 -3.24 -22.84
C PRO A 292 -6.55 -1.76 -22.50
N ILE A 293 -7.06 -1.30 -21.36
CA ILE A 293 -6.84 0.08 -20.91
C ILE A 293 -5.35 0.30 -20.62
N ILE A 294 -4.70 -0.64 -19.94
CA ILE A 294 -3.26 -0.57 -19.65
C ILE A 294 -2.45 -0.62 -20.94
N GLU A 295 -2.79 -1.47 -21.90
CA GLU A 295 -2.10 -1.55 -23.20
C GLU A 295 -2.14 -0.20 -23.94
N GLU A 296 -3.29 0.47 -23.95
CA GLU A 296 -3.44 1.82 -24.49
C GLU A 296 -2.64 2.85 -23.69
N CYS A 297 -2.62 2.77 -22.36
CA CYS A 297 -1.78 3.63 -21.52
C CYS A 297 -0.29 3.43 -21.81
N ILE A 298 0.19 2.21 -22.07
CA ILE A 298 1.60 1.98 -22.46
C ILE A 298 1.89 2.65 -23.80
N LYS A 299 0.97 2.57 -24.77
CA LYS A 299 1.17 3.22 -26.07
C LYS A 299 1.20 4.73 -25.96
N ILE A 300 0.26 5.32 -25.20
CA ILE A 300 0.25 6.76 -24.91
C ILE A 300 1.54 7.17 -24.20
N LEU A 301 2.01 6.38 -23.23
CA LEU A 301 3.24 6.64 -22.50
C LEU A 301 4.47 6.64 -23.41
N GLU A 302 4.59 5.64 -24.29
CA GLU A 302 5.65 5.54 -25.29
C GLU A 302 5.66 6.79 -26.18
N LEU A 303 4.54 7.11 -26.81
CA LEU A 303 4.42 8.28 -27.69
C LEU A 303 4.68 9.58 -26.92
N SER A 304 4.17 9.73 -25.71
CA SER A 304 4.36 10.96 -24.92
C SER A 304 5.83 11.22 -24.57
N VAL A 305 6.67 10.18 -24.53
CA VAL A 305 8.12 10.33 -24.32
C VAL A 305 8.85 10.56 -25.65
N THR A 306 8.46 9.86 -26.73
CA THR A 306 9.20 9.88 -28.01
C THR A 306 8.75 10.98 -28.97
N ASP A 307 7.44 11.19 -29.08
CA ASP A 307 6.79 12.16 -29.98
C ASP A 307 5.45 12.63 -29.35
N PRO A 308 5.49 13.70 -28.54
CA PRO A 308 4.29 14.24 -27.90
C PRO A 308 3.20 14.69 -28.90
N GLU A 309 3.57 15.12 -30.10
CA GLU A 309 2.60 15.54 -31.13
C GLU A 309 1.85 14.32 -31.68
N GLU A 310 2.57 13.22 -31.95
CA GLU A 310 1.97 11.94 -32.33
C GLU A 310 1.07 11.40 -31.20
N SER A 311 1.48 11.53 -29.93
CA SER A 311 0.63 11.18 -28.78
C SER A 311 -0.68 11.95 -28.80
N GLN A 312 -0.65 13.27 -29.03
CA GLN A 312 -1.85 14.09 -29.14
C GLN A 312 -2.75 13.66 -30.31
N ALA A 313 -2.16 13.34 -31.46
CA ALA A 313 -2.90 12.83 -32.63
C ALA A 313 -3.49 11.42 -32.39
N TYR A 314 -2.88 10.64 -31.49
CA TYR A 314 -3.35 9.30 -31.12
C TYR A 314 -4.61 9.34 -30.23
N ILE A 315 -4.68 10.27 -29.27
CA ILE A 315 -5.77 10.31 -28.26
C ILE A 315 -7.19 10.30 -28.86
N PRO A 316 -7.53 11.09 -29.91
CA PRO A 316 -8.86 11.06 -30.52
C PRO A 316 -9.29 9.66 -31.00
N ASN A 317 -8.33 8.84 -31.42
CA ASN A 317 -8.53 7.50 -31.99
C ASN A 317 -8.65 6.40 -30.93
N LEU A 318 -8.47 6.71 -29.64
CA LEU A 318 -8.65 5.75 -28.56
C LEU A 318 -10.04 5.11 -28.62
N ASN A 319 -10.05 3.79 -28.37
CA ASN A 319 -11.25 2.98 -28.45
C ASN A 319 -12.34 3.49 -27.51
N LYS A 320 -13.48 3.90 -28.08
CA LYS A 320 -14.64 4.46 -27.35
C LYS A 320 -15.26 3.49 -26.34
N LYS A 321 -14.98 2.19 -26.46
CA LYS A 321 -15.37 1.18 -25.46
C LYS A 321 -14.65 1.37 -24.12
N TYR A 322 -13.41 1.87 -24.17
CA TYR A 322 -12.54 1.99 -23.00
C TYR A 322 -12.34 3.44 -22.56
N PHE A 323 -12.40 4.39 -23.50
CA PHE A 323 -12.17 5.81 -23.23
C PHE A 323 -13.33 6.69 -23.73
N THR A 324 -13.93 7.43 -22.80
CA THR A 324 -14.91 8.48 -23.06
C THR A 324 -14.23 9.74 -23.59
N GLU A 325 -15.00 10.62 -24.25
CA GLU A 325 -14.47 11.91 -24.74
C GLU A 325 -13.97 12.82 -23.60
N SER A 326 -14.56 12.70 -22.40
CA SER A 326 -14.08 13.42 -21.20
C SER A 326 -12.68 12.94 -20.79
N GLN A 327 -12.47 11.61 -20.72
CA GLN A 327 -11.17 11.01 -20.41
C GLN A 327 -10.11 11.38 -21.45
N LYS A 328 -10.46 11.35 -22.74
CA LYS A 328 -9.58 11.80 -23.83
C LYS A 328 -9.15 13.26 -23.65
N LYS A 329 -10.09 14.14 -23.27
CA LYS A 329 -9.79 15.55 -23.01
C LYS A 329 -8.82 15.72 -21.83
N ILE A 330 -8.98 14.94 -20.76
CA ILE A 330 -8.03 14.94 -19.63
C ILE A 330 -6.63 14.53 -20.12
N LEU A 331 -6.52 13.42 -20.84
CA LEU A 331 -5.24 12.95 -21.38
C LEU A 331 -4.57 14.00 -22.29
N LEU A 332 -5.32 14.63 -23.20
CA LEU A 332 -4.80 15.71 -24.04
C LEU A 332 -4.27 16.89 -23.22
N ASN A 333 -4.99 17.29 -22.17
CA ASN A 333 -4.53 18.35 -21.28
C ASN A 333 -3.22 17.95 -20.58
N ASN A 334 -3.14 16.74 -20.04
CA ASN A 334 -1.96 16.27 -19.32
C ASN A 334 -0.74 16.16 -20.26
N ILE A 335 -0.92 15.72 -21.50
CA ILE A 335 0.16 15.70 -22.52
C ILE A 335 0.60 17.12 -22.88
N ASN A 336 -0.32 18.08 -22.96
CA ASN A 336 0.01 19.50 -23.18
C ASN A 336 0.72 20.14 -21.98
N GLU A 337 0.53 19.62 -20.78
CA GLU A 337 1.29 20.06 -19.59
C GLU A 337 2.69 19.45 -19.58
N LEU A 338 2.82 18.19 -19.98
CA LEU A 338 4.10 17.50 -20.13
C LEU A 338 5.06 18.28 -21.05
N SER A 339 4.57 18.79 -22.19
CA SER A 339 5.39 19.58 -23.13
C SER A 339 5.84 20.95 -22.59
N LYS A 340 5.27 21.40 -21.47
CA LYS A 340 5.66 22.65 -20.78
C LYS A 340 6.60 22.40 -19.59
N ALA A 341 6.74 21.15 -19.15
CA ALA A 341 7.64 20.81 -18.06
C ALA A 341 9.10 21.00 -18.51
N PRO A 342 9.98 21.57 -17.67
CA PRO A 342 11.40 21.66 -18.00
C PRO A 342 11.99 20.25 -18.09
N GLN A 343 12.53 19.90 -19.25
CA GLN A 343 13.24 18.63 -19.51
C GLN A 343 14.60 18.58 -18.82
#